data_AF-A0A413I0T6-F1
#
_entry.id   AF-A0A413I0T6-F1
#
_cell.length_a   1.000
_cell.length_b   1.000
_cell.length_c   1.000
_cell.angle_alpha   90.00
_cell.angle_beta   90.00
_cell.angle_gamma   90.00
#
_symmetry.space_group_name_H-M   'P 1'
#
loop_
_entity.id
_entity.type
_entity.pdbx_description
1 polymer ?
#
loop_
_entity_poly.entity_id
_entity_poly.type
_entity_poly.pdbx_seq_one_letter_code
_entity_poly.pdbx_strand_id
1 'polypeptide(L)'
;MQRFRPAYYETFVCMADRCPRTCCQEWKIYVDEKTEKQWENLIPPQEVMPQKTALSDYIVNKEGSRVIHLDQAQRCPFLNGKNLCSLVCTYGDMVLSETCRVFPREVHVFEDHEEETLMPCCPAVIDLWEKGEPGFPSIPGDEDDFYLALRKEIMKLLEHTEQTLEEGLLEASYILLELGKKKKPGQADVKDCFSEETRTELLKAIRRVEILAEDTVLECNELLQDLAVNYRAEGLYEEFLEPLLMLSESISEGEQDEVLAEKWKAFQKEWKDRESLIRNFLLNEIFSDLLSLETDIENILLRLEWITLEYVGIRQSVFLRWLLDGEEKISYESFRDAIVVLTRMTGYEEEDIMEYLENSFQSPIWEWGYFALLLSSGIEG
;
A
#
# COMPACT_ATOMS: atom_id res chain seq x y z
N MET A 1 22.82 -10.44 -12.72
CA MET A 1 22.29 -10.10 -11.39
C MET A 1 21.92 -11.37 -10.65
N GLN A 2 22.21 -11.42 -9.35
CA GLN A 2 21.59 -12.39 -8.45
C GLN A 2 20.16 -11.93 -8.12
N ARG A 3 19.24 -12.87 -7.84
CA ARG A 3 17.85 -12.57 -7.48
C ARG A 3 17.54 -13.05 -6.07
N PHE A 4 16.90 -12.19 -5.28
CA PHE A 4 16.45 -12.49 -3.93
C PHE A 4 14.93 -12.35 -3.87
N ARG A 5 14.25 -13.31 -3.25
CA ARG A 5 12.79 -13.32 -3.14
C ARG A 5 12.34 -13.92 -1.81
N PRO A 6 11.26 -13.44 -1.18
CA PRO A 6 10.65 -14.08 -0.03
C PRO A 6 10.15 -15.48 -0.35
N ALA A 7 10.05 -16.33 0.68
CA ALA A 7 9.64 -17.73 0.50
C ALA A 7 8.23 -17.87 -0.10
N TYR A 8 7.33 -16.93 0.21
CA TYR A 8 5.95 -16.95 -0.30
C TYR A 8 5.86 -16.68 -1.81
N TYR A 9 6.86 -16.04 -2.43
CA TYR A 9 6.81 -15.61 -3.83
C TYR A 9 6.52 -16.76 -4.79
N GLU A 10 7.15 -17.92 -4.55
CA GLU A 10 6.98 -19.13 -5.38
C GLU A 10 5.65 -19.85 -5.14
N THR A 11 4.99 -19.56 -4.02
CA THR A 11 3.73 -20.21 -3.63
C THR A 11 2.51 -19.51 -4.20
N PHE A 12 2.69 -18.35 -4.84
CA PHE A 12 1.60 -17.57 -5.39
C PHE A 12 0.85 -18.30 -6.49
N VAL A 13 -0.48 -18.36 -6.33
CA VAL A 13 -1.41 -18.88 -7.32
C VAL A 13 -2.59 -17.92 -7.45
N CYS A 14 -2.85 -17.46 -8.68
CA CYS A 14 -3.99 -16.60 -8.97
C CYS A 14 -5.32 -17.33 -8.67
N MET A 15 -6.27 -16.63 -8.05
CA MET A 15 -7.61 -17.15 -7.77
C MET A 15 -8.50 -17.27 -9.01
N ALA A 16 -8.08 -16.70 -10.14
CA ALA A 16 -8.79 -16.69 -11.41
C ALA A 16 -10.26 -16.23 -11.26
N ASP A 17 -11.22 -17.05 -11.68
CA ASP A 17 -12.66 -16.78 -11.65
C ASP A 17 -13.22 -16.52 -10.24
N ARG A 18 -12.51 -16.97 -9.21
CA ARG A 18 -12.90 -16.81 -7.80
C ARG A 18 -12.36 -15.54 -7.14
N CYS A 19 -11.60 -14.71 -7.87
CA CYS A 19 -11.04 -13.49 -7.32
C CYS A 19 -12.16 -12.49 -6.96
N PRO A 20 -12.30 -12.06 -5.69
CA PRO A 20 -13.36 -11.16 -5.26
C PRO A 20 -13.17 -9.74 -5.81
N ARG A 21 -11.92 -9.35 -6.08
CA ARG A 21 -11.54 -8.05 -6.65
C ARG A 21 -10.49 -8.25 -7.73
N THR A 22 -10.96 -8.55 -8.93
CA THR A 22 -10.11 -8.87 -10.09
C THR A 22 -9.13 -7.73 -10.42
N CYS A 23 -7.97 -8.06 -10.99
CA CYS A 23 -7.03 -7.09 -11.55
C CYS A 23 -7.51 -6.54 -12.91
N CYS A 24 -8.63 -7.02 -13.44
CA CYS A 24 -9.19 -6.57 -14.71
C CYS A 24 -10.23 -5.45 -14.55
N GLN A 25 -10.11 -4.59 -13.54
CA GLN A 25 -11.04 -3.48 -13.30
C GLN A 25 -10.41 -2.36 -12.47
N GLU A 26 -10.86 -1.12 -12.67
CA GLU A 26 -10.67 0.05 -11.79
C GLU A 26 -9.23 0.58 -11.64
N TRP A 27 -8.30 0.21 -12.53
CA TRP A 27 -6.95 0.82 -12.62
C TRP A 27 -6.42 0.79 -14.05
N LYS A 28 -5.36 1.56 -14.31
CA LYS A 28 -4.71 1.65 -15.63
C LYS A 28 -3.97 0.35 -15.96
N ILE A 29 -4.44 -0.40 -16.95
CA ILE A 29 -3.77 -1.62 -17.42
C ILE A 29 -2.86 -1.27 -18.61
N TYR A 30 -1.57 -1.09 -18.36
CA TYR A 30 -0.60 -0.72 -19.38
C TYR A 30 -0.37 -1.82 -20.42
N VAL A 31 -0.13 -1.41 -21.66
CA VAL A 31 0.18 -2.28 -22.79
C VAL A 31 1.55 -1.87 -23.36
N ASP A 32 2.52 -2.76 -23.24
CA ASP A 32 3.86 -2.55 -23.79
C ASP A 32 3.85 -2.55 -25.33
N GLU A 33 4.84 -1.88 -25.93
CA GLU A 33 4.88 -1.70 -27.39
C GLU A 33 4.94 -3.02 -28.18
N LYS A 34 5.53 -4.05 -27.58
CA LYS A 34 5.66 -5.36 -28.22
C LYS A 34 4.30 -6.05 -28.28
N THR A 35 3.54 -5.99 -27.19
CA THR A 35 2.17 -6.52 -27.12
C THR A 35 1.23 -5.77 -28.05
N GLU A 36 1.31 -4.44 -28.11
CA GLU A 36 0.51 -3.63 -29.05
C GLU A 36 0.72 -4.09 -30.50
N LYS A 37 1.98 -4.21 -30.94
CA LYS A 37 2.32 -4.69 -32.30
C LYS A 37 1.81 -6.11 -32.57
N GLN A 38 1.85 -6.98 -31.56
CA GLN A 38 1.27 -8.30 -31.67
C GLN A 38 -0.26 -8.23 -31.84
N TRP A 39 -0.91 -7.35 -31.08
CA TRP A 39 -2.37 -7.16 -31.07
C TRP A 39 -2.93 -6.56 -32.37
N GLU A 40 -2.13 -5.85 -33.17
CA GLU A 40 -2.51 -5.34 -34.51
C GLU A 40 -2.99 -6.44 -35.46
N ASN A 41 -2.50 -7.67 -35.29
CA ASN A 41 -2.76 -8.79 -36.19
C ASN A 41 -3.67 -9.87 -35.57
N LEU A 42 -4.21 -9.61 -34.37
CA LEU A 42 -5.06 -10.56 -33.65
C LEU A 42 -6.51 -10.09 -33.61
N ILE A 43 -7.41 -11.00 -33.96
CA ILE A 43 -8.85 -10.71 -33.99
C ILE A 43 -9.39 -10.85 -32.55
N PRO A 44 -10.21 -9.92 -32.04
CA PRO A 44 -10.82 -10.06 -30.73
C PRO A 44 -11.77 -11.28 -30.66
N PRO A 45 -11.78 -12.06 -29.56
CA PRO A 45 -12.76 -13.13 -29.37
C PRO A 45 -14.19 -12.61 -29.53
N GLN A 46 -15.09 -13.41 -30.12
CA GLN A 46 -16.46 -12.98 -30.50
C GLN A 46 -17.32 -12.48 -29.33
N GLU A 47 -17.01 -12.90 -28.11
CA GLU A 47 -17.71 -12.50 -26.89
C GLU A 47 -17.28 -11.12 -26.36
N VAL A 48 -16.15 -10.58 -26.85
CA VAL A 48 -15.62 -9.27 -26.43
C VAL A 48 -16.40 -8.16 -27.12
N MET A 49 -16.94 -7.25 -26.31
CA MET A 49 -17.76 -6.13 -26.78
C MET A 49 -17.17 -4.78 -26.36
N PRO A 50 -17.31 -3.73 -27.18
CA PRO A 50 -17.84 -3.74 -28.55
C PRO A 50 -16.87 -4.45 -29.51
N GLN A 51 -17.38 -5.28 -30.44
CA GLN A 51 -16.53 -5.99 -31.39
C GLN A 51 -15.70 -5.02 -32.24
N LYS A 52 -14.38 -5.24 -32.28
CA LYS A 52 -13.42 -4.47 -33.09
C LYS A 52 -12.69 -5.38 -34.09
N THR A 53 -11.86 -4.78 -34.94
CA THR A 53 -11.17 -5.49 -36.02
C THR A 53 -9.91 -6.18 -35.51
N ALA A 54 -9.15 -5.48 -34.67
CA ALA A 54 -7.93 -5.95 -34.03
C ALA A 54 -7.99 -5.76 -32.51
N LEU A 55 -7.17 -6.51 -31.76
CA LEU A 55 -7.01 -6.29 -30.31
C LEU A 55 -6.40 -4.93 -29.99
N SER A 56 -5.56 -4.39 -30.88
CA SER A 56 -4.95 -3.06 -30.70
C SER A 56 -5.98 -1.94 -30.72
N ASP A 57 -7.15 -2.16 -31.33
CA ASP A 57 -8.23 -1.17 -31.34
C ASP A 57 -8.84 -0.92 -29.94
N TYR A 58 -8.53 -1.76 -28.94
CA TYR A 58 -8.93 -1.57 -27.53
C TYR A 58 -7.92 -0.76 -26.72
N ILE A 59 -6.82 -0.31 -27.32
CA ILE A 59 -5.81 0.51 -26.66
C ILE A 59 -6.19 1.99 -26.81
N VAL A 60 -5.99 2.76 -25.75
CA VAL A 60 -6.09 4.23 -25.75
C VAL A 60 -4.84 4.83 -25.15
N ASN A 61 -4.47 6.04 -25.58
CA ASN A 61 -3.40 6.80 -24.95
C ASN A 61 -3.99 7.64 -23.80
N LYS A 62 -3.47 7.45 -22.58
CA LYS A 62 -3.74 8.29 -21.41
C LYS A 62 -2.41 8.83 -20.90
N GLU A 63 -2.26 10.15 -20.84
CA GLU A 63 -1.06 10.83 -20.30
C GLU A 63 0.26 10.32 -20.92
N GLY A 64 0.27 10.04 -22.23
CA GLY A 64 1.45 9.54 -22.92
C GLY A 64 1.62 8.02 -22.86
N SER A 65 0.91 7.33 -21.97
CA SER A 65 0.97 5.88 -21.78
C SER A 65 -0.14 5.14 -22.55
N ARG A 66 0.18 3.94 -23.04
CA ARG A 66 -0.76 3.07 -23.76
C ARG A 66 -1.44 2.13 -22.78
N VAL A 67 -2.76 2.21 -22.67
CA VAL A 67 -3.54 1.43 -21.72
C VAL A 67 -4.72 0.76 -22.41
N ILE A 68 -5.21 -0.33 -21.83
CA ILE A 68 -6.49 -0.92 -22.26
C ILE A 68 -7.61 0.08 -21.93
N HIS A 69 -8.44 0.40 -22.91
CA HIS A 69 -9.63 1.21 -22.72
C HIS A 69 -10.69 0.38 -21.99
N LEU A 70 -10.88 0.70 -20.71
CA LEU A 70 -11.91 0.10 -19.86
C LEU A 70 -13.31 0.52 -20.32
N ASP A 71 -14.31 -0.29 -19.99
CA ASP A 71 -15.72 0.02 -20.25
C ASP A 71 -16.29 1.06 -19.28
N GLN A 72 -17.59 1.37 -19.41
CA GLN A 72 -18.27 2.34 -18.56
C GLN A 72 -18.34 1.93 -17.08
N ALA A 73 -18.19 0.64 -16.78
CA ALA A 73 -18.12 0.11 -15.42
C ALA A 73 -16.66 -0.01 -14.93
N GLN A 74 -15.72 0.63 -15.63
CA GLN A 74 -14.27 0.57 -15.35
C GLN A 74 -13.73 -0.87 -15.39
N ARG A 75 -14.29 -1.74 -16.23
CA ARG A 75 -13.84 -3.13 -16.40
C ARG A 75 -13.08 -3.30 -17.71
N CYS A 76 -12.09 -4.19 -17.69
CA CYS A 76 -11.37 -4.60 -18.89
C CYS A 76 -12.37 -5.28 -19.84
N PRO A 77 -12.46 -4.88 -21.12
CA PRO A 77 -13.39 -5.46 -22.08
C PRO A 77 -13.16 -6.96 -22.33
N PHE A 78 -11.96 -7.45 -21.98
CA PHE A 78 -11.60 -8.86 -22.10
C PHE A 78 -12.01 -9.71 -20.89
N LEU A 79 -12.59 -9.13 -19.84
CA LEU A 79 -13.09 -9.86 -18.69
C LEU A 79 -14.49 -10.41 -18.99
N ASN A 80 -14.62 -11.73 -19.09
CA ASN A 80 -15.91 -12.35 -19.41
C ASN A 80 -16.82 -12.51 -18.19
N GLY A 81 -18.07 -12.93 -18.42
CA GLY A 81 -19.06 -13.15 -17.37
C GLY A 81 -18.75 -14.29 -16.39
N LYS A 82 -17.64 -15.01 -16.57
CA LYS A 82 -17.11 -15.99 -15.61
C LYS A 82 -15.90 -15.47 -14.84
N ASN A 83 -15.64 -14.16 -14.87
CA ASN A 83 -14.44 -13.53 -14.30
C ASN A 83 -13.11 -14.11 -14.82
N LEU A 84 -13.09 -14.57 -16.07
CA LEU A 84 -11.88 -15.03 -16.75
C LEU A 84 -11.52 -14.10 -17.90
N CYS A 85 -10.23 -14.00 -18.22
CA CYS A 85 -9.76 -13.23 -19.37
C CYS A 85 -10.03 -13.99 -20.68
N SER A 86 -10.87 -13.44 -21.55
CA SER A 86 -11.20 -13.99 -22.87
C SER A 86 -9.97 -14.13 -23.78
N LEU A 87 -8.95 -13.27 -23.62
CA LEU A 87 -7.71 -13.39 -24.38
C LEU A 87 -6.96 -14.67 -23.98
N VAL A 88 -6.80 -14.93 -22.68
CA VAL A 88 -6.16 -16.16 -22.19
C VAL A 88 -6.96 -17.40 -22.61
N CYS A 89 -8.29 -17.35 -22.50
CA CYS A 89 -9.16 -18.46 -22.90
C CYS A 89 -9.02 -18.82 -24.39
N THR A 90 -8.69 -17.84 -25.24
CA THR A 90 -8.64 -18.00 -26.70
C THR A 90 -7.23 -18.24 -27.23
N TYR A 91 -6.25 -17.49 -26.73
CA TYR A 91 -4.90 -17.40 -27.29
C TYR A 91 -3.80 -17.94 -26.35
N GLY A 92 -4.15 -18.27 -25.10
CA GLY A 92 -3.17 -18.56 -24.05
C GLY A 92 -2.62 -17.29 -23.39
N ASP A 93 -1.77 -17.46 -22.39
CA ASP A 93 -1.21 -16.39 -21.55
C ASP A 93 -0.15 -15.52 -22.27
N MET A 94 0.53 -16.06 -23.27
CA MET A 94 1.53 -15.33 -24.07
C MET A 94 0.96 -14.17 -24.92
N VAL A 95 -0.36 -13.98 -24.94
CA VAL A 95 -1.02 -12.83 -25.59
C VAL A 95 -1.09 -11.60 -24.69
N LEU A 96 -0.91 -11.77 -23.38
CA LEU A 96 -1.09 -10.72 -22.39
C LEU A 96 0.03 -9.68 -22.49
N SER A 97 -0.31 -8.43 -22.16
CA SER A 97 0.70 -7.40 -21.93
C SER A 97 1.59 -7.78 -20.76
N GLU A 98 2.77 -7.15 -20.69
CA GLU A 98 3.68 -7.32 -19.56
C GLU A 98 2.97 -7.14 -18.22
N THR A 99 2.24 -6.04 -18.06
CA THR A 99 1.38 -5.74 -16.91
C THR A 99 0.53 -6.93 -16.47
N CYS A 100 -0.30 -7.47 -17.37
CA CYS A 100 -1.20 -8.57 -17.03
C CYS A 100 -0.47 -9.89 -16.76
N ARG A 101 0.70 -10.09 -17.38
CA ARG A 101 1.45 -11.35 -17.29
C ARG A 101 2.26 -11.45 -16.01
N VAL A 102 2.83 -10.33 -15.55
CA VAL A 102 3.69 -10.32 -14.35
C VAL A 102 2.89 -10.07 -13.08
N PHE A 103 1.80 -9.32 -13.12
CA PHE A 103 0.98 -9.00 -11.96
C PHE A 103 0.60 -10.26 -11.14
N PRO A 104 0.71 -10.23 -9.79
CA PRO A 104 1.14 -9.12 -8.93
C PRO A 104 2.64 -9.15 -8.58
N ARG A 105 3.48 -9.80 -9.39
CA ARG A 105 4.92 -9.86 -9.14
C ARG A 105 5.57 -8.53 -9.49
N GLU A 106 6.49 -8.15 -8.64
CA GLU A 106 7.30 -6.94 -8.77
C GLU A 106 8.79 -7.30 -8.67
N VAL A 107 9.61 -6.52 -9.36
CA VAL A 107 11.07 -6.70 -9.40
C VAL A 107 11.74 -5.36 -9.18
N HIS A 108 12.39 -5.21 -8.03
CA HIS A 108 13.24 -4.08 -7.71
C HIS A 108 14.67 -4.36 -8.18
N VAL A 109 15.21 -3.45 -8.98
CA VAL A 109 16.56 -3.60 -9.55
C VAL A 109 17.51 -2.71 -8.76
N PHE A 110 18.57 -3.30 -8.22
CA PHE A 110 19.71 -2.61 -7.59
C PHE A 110 20.95 -2.73 -8.48
N GLU A 111 22.06 -2.08 -8.09
CA GLU A 111 23.30 -2.09 -8.89
C GLU A 111 23.87 -3.51 -9.08
N ASP A 112 23.80 -4.36 -8.06
CA ASP A 112 24.43 -5.69 -8.04
C ASP A 112 23.43 -6.86 -7.94
N HIS A 113 22.16 -6.59 -7.61
CA HIS A 113 21.13 -7.62 -7.45
C HIS A 113 19.71 -7.15 -7.85
N GLU A 114 18.78 -8.10 -7.90
CA GLU A 114 17.34 -7.84 -8.03
C GLU A 114 16.63 -8.43 -6.81
N GLU A 115 15.60 -7.76 -6.33
CA GLU A 115 14.69 -8.23 -5.28
C GLU A 115 13.29 -8.41 -5.87
N GLU A 116 12.63 -9.51 -5.55
CA GLU A 116 11.30 -9.84 -6.07
C GLU A 116 10.28 -9.99 -4.94
N THR A 117 9.11 -9.38 -5.09
CA THR A 117 8.01 -9.37 -4.10
C THR A 117 6.66 -9.59 -4.80
N LEU A 118 5.58 -9.61 -4.02
CA LEU A 118 4.22 -9.59 -4.55
C LEU A 118 3.48 -8.36 -4.00
N MET A 119 2.82 -7.62 -4.88
CA MET A 119 2.10 -6.40 -4.50
C MET A 119 0.83 -6.69 -3.68
N PRO A 120 0.52 -5.91 -2.63
CA PRO A 120 -0.68 -6.08 -1.80
C PRO A 120 -1.99 -5.80 -2.52
N CYS A 121 -1.95 -5.14 -3.68
CA CYS A 121 -3.11 -4.82 -4.52
C CYS A 121 -3.79 -6.05 -5.17
N CYS A 122 -3.33 -7.26 -4.85
CA CYS A 122 -3.95 -8.53 -5.21
C CYS A 122 -4.50 -9.27 -3.98
N PRO A 123 -5.82 -9.58 -3.94
CA PRO A 123 -6.41 -10.32 -2.81
C PRO A 123 -5.74 -11.67 -2.52
N ALA A 124 -5.21 -12.34 -3.55
CA ALA A 124 -4.55 -13.63 -3.38
C ALA A 124 -3.21 -13.53 -2.64
N VAL A 125 -2.56 -12.36 -2.67
CA VAL A 125 -1.34 -12.07 -1.92
C VAL A 125 -1.67 -11.88 -0.44
N ILE A 126 -2.73 -11.12 -0.14
CA ILE A 126 -3.22 -10.95 1.23
C ILE A 126 -3.68 -12.29 1.83
N ASP A 127 -4.34 -13.15 1.04
CA ASP A 127 -4.68 -14.53 1.41
C ASP A 127 -3.44 -15.41 1.71
N LEU A 128 -2.26 -15.10 1.17
CA LEU A 128 -1.01 -15.78 1.51
C LEU A 128 -0.47 -15.27 2.84
N TRP A 129 -0.44 -13.95 3.02
CA TRP A 129 0.08 -13.31 4.24
C TRP A 129 -0.80 -13.54 5.47
N GLU A 130 -2.11 -13.78 5.30
CA GLU A 130 -2.99 -14.20 6.41
C GLU A 130 -2.60 -15.59 6.95
N LYS A 131 -1.99 -16.45 6.12
CA LYS A 131 -1.66 -17.83 6.50
C LYS A 131 -0.33 -17.97 7.22
N GLY A 132 0.51 -16.94 7.20
CA GLY A 132 1.82 -16.98 7.85
C GLY A 132 2.72 -15.82 7.46
N GLU A 133 3.86 -15.75 8.14
CA GLU A 133 4.84 -14.69 7.96
C GLU A 133 5.47 -14.73 6.56
N PRO A 134 5.74 -13.55 5.96
CA PRO A 134 6.32 -13.45 4.64
C PRO A 134 7.74 -14.07 4.55
N GLY A 135 8.58 -13.87 5.57
CA GLY A 135 9.95 -14.40 5.58
C GLY A 135 10.80 -13.82 4.44
N PHE A 136 11.37 -12.64 4.68
CA PHE A 136 12.18 -11.90 3.70
C PHE A 136 13.59 -12.50 3.55
N PRO A 137 14.18 -12.44 2.34
CA PRO A 137 15.50 -12.99 2.09
C PRO A 137 16.60 -12.15 2.76
N SER A 138 17.63 -12.81 3.28
CA SER A 138 18.87 -12.13 3.66
C SER A 138 19.70 -11.84 2.41
N ILE A 139 20.08 -10.58 2.22
CA ILE A 139 20.88 -10.12 1.08
C ILE A 139 22.36 -10.12 1.49
N PRO A 140 23.25 -10.85 0.80
CA PRO A 140 24.67 -10.87 1.14
C PRO A 140 25.30 -9.47 1.07
N GLY A 141 25.90 -9.02 2.17
CA GLY A 141 26.52 -7.68 2.23
C GLY A 141 25.55 -6.56 2.61
N ASP A 142 24.29 -6.87 2.96
CA ASP A 142 23.31 -5.90 3.48
C ASP A 142 23.84 -5.08 4.67
N GLU A 143 24.63 -5.69 5.54
CA GLU A 143 25.24 -5.04 6.71
C GLU A 143 26.40 -4.09 6.35
N ASP A 144 26.97 -4.23 5.16
CA ASP A 144 28.05 -3.36 4.67
C ASP A 144 27.48 -2.14 3.92
N ASP A 145 26.32 -2.28 3.27
CA ASP A 145 25.59 -1.17 2.65
C ASP A 145 24.76 -0.36 3.67
N PHE A 146 24.88 0.97 3.60
CA PHE A 146 24.26 1.85 4.60
C PHE A 146 22.72 1.83 4.54
N TYR A 147 22.14 1.82 3.34
CA TYR A 147 20.69 1.89 3.17
C TYR A 147 20.03 0.54 3.38
N LEU A 148 20.66 -0.55 2.93
CA LEU A 148 20.19 -1.91 3.22
C LEU A 148 20.23 -2.20 4.74
N ALA A 149 21.28 -1.77 5.44
CA ALA A 149 21.34 -1.88 6.90
C ALA A 149 20.23 -1.07 7.59
N LEU A 150 19.95 0.14 7.10
CA LEU A 150 18.87 0.99 7.63
C LEU A 150 17.49 0.35 7.43
N ARG A 151 17.17 -0.13 6.22
CA ARG A 151 15.92 -0.86 5.95
C ARG A 151 15.78 -2.07 6.86
N LYS A 152 16.85 -2.86 7.02
CA LYS A 152 16.87 -4.04 7.90
C LYS A 152 16.56 -3.69 9.36
N GLU A 153 17.11 -2.60 9.89
CA GLU A 153 16.80 -2.16 11.25
C GLU A 153 15.35 -1.66 11.38
N ILE A 154 14.83 -0.93 10.38
CA ILE A 154 13.41 -0.50 10.36
C ILE A 154 12.48 -1.71 10.32
N MET A 155 12.77 -2.72 9.50
CA MET A 155 11.98 -3.96 9.49
C MET A 155 11.95 -4.62 10.86
N LYS A 156 13.10 -4.70 11.56
CA LYS A 156 13.14 -5.24 12.93
C LYS A 156 12.22 -4.48 13.88
N LEU A 157 12.16 -3.14 13.82
CA LEU A 157 11.22 -2.34 14.63
C LEU A 157 9.77 -2.81 14.47
N LEU A 158 9.40 -3.25 13.26
CA LEU A 158 8.07 -3.75 12.93
C LEU A 158 7.92 -5.26 13.13
N GLU A 159 8.98 -6.02 13.35
CA GLU A 159 8.92 -7.44 13.75
C GLU A 159 8.78 -7.59 15.27
N HIS A 160 9.32 -6.65 16.05
CA HIS A 160 9.27 -6.69 17.51
C HIS A 160 7.83 -6.65 18.04
N THR A 161 7.46 -7.63 18.88
CA THR A 161 6.11 -7.76 19.46
C THR A 161 5.94 -7.05 20.80
N GLU A 162 7.00 -6.49 21.38
CA GLU A 162 6.94 -5.75 22.66
C GLU A 162 6.47 -4.30 22.50
N GLN A 163 6.45 -3.80 21.25
CA GLN A 163 5.96 -2.49 20.86
C GLN A 163 4.88 -2.62 19.77
N THR A 164 4.03 -1.61 19.64
CA THR A 164 3.04 -1.60 18.56
C THR A 164 3.69 -1.23 17.23
N LEU A 165 2.98 -1.49 16.12
CA LEU A 165 3.44 -1.10 14.78
C LEU A 165 3.61 0.41 14.67
N GLU A 166 2.68 1.16 15.26
CA GLU A 166 2.72 2.62 15.31
C GLU A 166 3.94 3.14 16.09
N GLU A 167 4.27 2.52 17.23
CA GLU A 167 5.49 2.84 17.97
C GLU A 167 6.74 2.59 17.12
N GLY A 168 6.80 1.48 16.36
CA GLY A 168 7.90 1.18 15.45
C GLY A 168 8.05 2.17 14.30
N LEU A 169 6.93 2.57 13.67
CA LEU A 169 6.94 3.60 12.62
C LEU A 169 7.38 4.96 13.18
N LEU A 170 6.94 5.33 14.39
CA LEU A 170 7.34 6.57 15.07
C LEU A 170 8.83 6.61 15.40
N GLU A 171 9.39 5.49 15.88
CA GLU A 171 10.82 5.33 16.09
C GLU A 171 11.59 5.46 14.77
N ALA A 172 11.15 4.78 13.71
CA ALA A 172 11.78 4.82 12.40
C ALA A 172 11.83 6.26 11.85
N SER A 173 10.69 6.96 11.85
CA SER A 173 10.59 8.36 11.40
C SER A 173 11.52 9.28 12.21
N TYR A 174 11.53 9.16 13.54
CA TYR A 174 12.41 9.98 14.40
C TYR A 174 13.89 9.74 14.08
N ILE A 175 14.30 8.48 13.97
CA ILE A 175 15.69 8.12 13.68
C ILE A 175 16.11 8.65 12.31
N LEU A 176 15.26 8.49 11.29
CA LEU A 176 15.54 8.99 9.95
C LEU A 176 15.67 10.52 9.92
N LEU A 177 14.82 11.25 10.64
CA LEU A 177 14.94 12.72 10.78
C LEU A 177 16.27 13.12 11.46
N GLU A 178 16.73 12.38 12.47
CA GLU A 178 18.01 12.63 13.11
C GLU A 178 19.19 12.29 12.20
N LEU A 179 19.11 11.20 11.43
CA LEU A 179 20.12 10.85 10.43
C LEU A 179 20.18 11.89 9.31
N GLY A 180 19.03 12.41 8.86
CA GLY A 180 18.93 13.44 7.81
C GLY A 180 19.58 14.77 8.20
N LYS A 181 19.67 15.08 9.51
CA LYS A 181 20.40 16.26 10.02
C LYS A 181 21.92 16.10 9.92
N LYS A 182 22.44 14.87 9.78
CA LYS A 182 23.88 14.61 9.69
C LYS A 182 24.36 14.86 8.27
N LYS A 183 25.52 15.55 8.13
CA LYS A 183 26.10 15.85 6.80
C LYS A 183 26.51 14.62 6.00
N LYS A 184 26.96 13.57 6.69
CA LYS A 184 27.44 12.30 6.12
C LYS A 184 27.23 11.19 7.15
N PRO A 185 26.00 10.70 7.31
CA PRO A 185 25.75 9.56 8.17
C PRO A 185 26.41 8.31 7.59
N GLY A 186 26.77 7.38 8.46
CA GLY A 186 27.35 6.10 8.08
C GLY A 186 26.96 4.99 9.04
N GLN A 187 27.55 3.81 8.85
CA GLN A 187 27.17 2.59 9.59
C GLN A 187 27.26 2.72 11.13
N ALA A 188 28.20 3.51 11.63
CA ALA A 188 28.31 3.77 13.06
C ALA A 188 27.09 4.55 13.61
N ASP A 189 26.53 5.45 12.80
CA ASP A 189 25.35 6.22 13.17
C ASP A 189 24.10 5.34 13.22
N VAL A 190 23.93 4.43 12.25
CA VAL A 190 22.84 3.43 12.27
C VAL A 190 22.92 2.58 13.54
N LYS A 191 24.11 2.02 13.83
CA LYS A 191 24.31 1.18 15.02
C LYS A 191 24.03 1.92 16.34
N ASP A 192 24.36 3.20 16.40
CA ASP A 192 24.12 4.05 17.58
C ASP A 192 22.62 4.37 17.76
N CYS A 193 21.96 4.80 16.67
CA CYS A 193 20.54 5.15 16.66
C CYS A 193 19.62 3.96 16.94
N PHE A 194 19.97 2.77 16.44
CA PHE A 194 19.20 1.54 16.64
C PHE A 194 19.71 0.69 17.83
N SER A 195 20.62 1.22 18.65
CA SER A 195 21.06 0.52 19.86
C SER A 195 19.91 0.35 20.86
N GLU A 196 19.92 -0.75 21.62
CA GLU A 196 18.94 -1.04 22.67
C GLU A 196 18.75 0.12 23.66
N GLU A 197 19.84 0.79 24.04
CA GLU A 197 19.80 1.93 24.97
C GLU A 197 19.08 3.13 24.34
N THR A 198 19.48 3.53 23.13
CA THR A 198 18.87 4.66 22.41
C THR A 198 17.38 4.41 22.15
N ARG A 199 17.04 3.21 21.65
CA ARG A 199 15.66 2.81 21.38
C ARG A 199 14.80 2.81 22.64
N THR A 200 15.31 2.26 23.74
CA THR A 200 14.58 2.23 25.01
C THR A 200 14.23 3.65 25.50
N GLU A 201 15.16 4.60 25.39
CA GLU A 201 14.89 5.99 25.78
C GLU A 201 13.97 6.70 24.78
N LEU A 202 14.11 6.44 23.48
CA LEU A 202 13.22 6.97 22.44
C LEU A 202 11.79 6.50 22.65
N LEU A 203 11.58 5.19 22.82
CA LEU A 203 10.25 4.61 23.06
C LEU A 203 9.61 5.16 24.34
N LYS A 204 10.40 5.39 25.41
CA LYS A 204 9.92 6.08 26.62
C LYS A 204 9.48 7.52 26.34
N ALA A 205 10.17 8.23 25.45
CA ALA A 205 9.79 9.58 25.06
C ALA A 205 8.51 9.57 24.22
N ILE A 206 8.40 8.67 23.25
CA ILE A 206 7.21 8.48 22.40
C ILE A 206 5.98 8.22 23.26
N ARG A 207 6.06 7.30 24.23
CA ARG A 207 4.95 6.95 25.14
C ARG A 207 4.52 8.08 26.09
N ARG A 208 5.29 9.16 26.19
CA ARG A 208 4.94 10.36 26.98
C ARG A 208 4.27 11.44 26.14
N VAL A 209 4.22 11.28 24.82
CA VAL A 209 3.55 12.22 23.94
C VAL A 209 2.05 12.05 24.14
N GLU A 210 1.40 13.15 24.51
CA GLU A 210 -0.02 13.23 24.81
C GLU A 210 -0.76 13.77 23.58
N ILE A 211 -1.47 12.89 22.87
CA ILE A 211 -2.32 13.22 21.72
C ILE A 211 -3.73 12.70 22.01
N LEU A 212 -4.75 13.53 21.80
CA LEU A 212 -6.13 13.11 22.01
C LEU A 212 -6.55 12.12 20.91
N ALA A 213 -7.29 11.08 21.29
CA ALA A 213 -7.79 10.08 20.34
C ALA A 213 -8.64 10.71 19.23
N GLU A 214 -9.48 11.68 19.61
CA GLU A 214 -10.35 12.42 18.70
C GLU A 214 -9.56 13.15 17.61
N ASP A 215 -8.51 13.89 18.00
CA ASP A 215 -7.65 14.61 17.05
C ASP A 215 -7.06 13.65 16.00
N THR A 216 -6.58 12.47 16.43
CA THR A 216 -6.06 11.45 15.50
C THR A 216 -7.14 10.94 14.56
N VAL A 217 -8.32 10.61 15.08
CA VAL A 217 -9.40 10.06 14.25
C VAL A 217 -9.86 11.07 13.21
N LEU A 218 -10.03 12.34 13.61
CA LEU A 218 -10.45 13.40 12.70
C LEU A 218 -9.40 13.67 11.62
N GLU A 219 -8.12 13.75 11.98
CA GLU A 219 -7.04 13.92 11.00
C GLU A 219 -6.96 12.73 10.03
N CYS A 220 -7.04 11.49 10.52
CA CYS A 220 -7.07 10.30 9.67
C CYS A 220 -8.31 10.28 8.75
N ASN A 221 -9.43 10.81 9.23
CA ASN A 221 -10.68 10.92 8.48
C ASN A 221 -10.58 11.92 7.34
N GLU A 222 -9.94 13.07 7.56
CA GLU A 222 -9.66 14.06 6.52
C GLU A 222 -8.69 13.49 5.47
N LEU A 223 -7.60 12.85 5.90
CA LEU A 223 -6.64 12.21 4.98
C LEU A 223 -7.29 11.17 4.07
N LEU A 224 -8.22 10.36 4.59
CA LEU A 224 -8.93 9.38 3.76
C LEU A 224 -9.82 10.07 2.71
N GLN A 225 -10.47 11.19 3.05
CA GLN A 225 -11.27 11.96 2.09
C GLN A 225 -10.38 12.52 0.98
N ASP A 226 -9.24 13.11 1.34
CA ASP A 226 -8.29 13.67 0.40
C ASP A 226 -7.71 12.61 -0.54
N LEU A 227 -7.30 11.46 0.01
CA LEU A 227 -6.83 10.32 -0.79
C LEU A 227 -7.88 9.81 -1.77
N ALA A 228 -9.16 9.83 -1.39
CA ALA A 228 -10.23 9.25 -2.16
C ALA A 228 -10.89 10.24 -3.16
N VAL A 229 -10.63 11.55 -3.07
CA VAL A 229 -11.40 12.58 -3.80
C VAL A 229 -11.37 12.37 -5.31
N ASN A 230 -10.18 12.09 -5.87
CA ASN A 230 -10.01 11.88 -7.30
C ASN A 230 -10.63 10.56 -7.75
N TYR A 231 -10.45 9.49 -6.97
CA TYR A 231 -11.03 8.18 -7.25
C TYR A 231 -12.56 8.19 -7.23
N ARG A 232 -13.16 8.86 -6.25
CA ARG A 232 -14.62 9.05 -6.18
C ARG A 232 -15.12 9.86 -7.38
N ALA A 233 -14.42 10.94 -7.76
CA ALA A 233 -14.79 11.77 -8.91
C ALA A 233 -14.73 11.00 -10.25
N GLU A 234 -13.82 10.04 -10.38
CA GLU A 234 -13.70 9.15 -11.53
C GLU A 234 -14.65 7.94 -11.50
N GLY A 235 -15.40 7.75 -10.42
CA GLY A 235 -16.27 6.58 -10.22
C GLY A 235 -15.50 5.28 -10.01
N LEU A 236 -14.29 5.35 -9.46
CA LEU A 236 -13.45 4.20 -9.14
C LEU A 236 -13.73 3.72 -7.71
N TYR A 237 -13.80 2.39 -7.52
CA TYR A 237 -14.00 1.76 -6.22
C TYR A 237 -15.29 2.20 -5.51
N GLU A 238 -16.31 2.62 -6.26
CA GLU A 238 -17.55 3.20 -5.73
C GLU A 238 -18.21 2.32 -4.66
N GLU A 239 -18.29 1.00 -4.90
CA GLU A 239 -18.88 0.04 -3.93
C GLU A 239 -18.13 0.02 -2.58
N PHE A 240 -16.83 0.27 -2.60
CA PHE A 240 -16.00 0.31 -1.39
C PHE A 240 -16.02 1.71 -0.74
N LEU A 241 -15.78 2.76 -1.53
CA LEU A 241 -15.55 4.12 -1.04
C LEU A 241 -16.84 4.84 -0.65
N GLU A 242 -17.91 4.75 -1.44
CA GLU A 242 -19.08 5.63 -1.26
C GLU A 242 -19.71 5.52 0.14
N PRO A 243 -19.96 4.31 0.70
CA PRO A 243 -20.48 4.19 2.06
C PRO A 243 -19.54 4.77 3.13
N LEU A 244 -18.22 4.62 2.92
CA LEU A 244 -17.21 5.10 3.86
C LEU A 244 -17.12 6.62 3.83
N LEU A 245 -17.11 7.22 2.64
CA LEU A 245 -17.00 8.67 2.47
C LEU A 245 -18.25 9.40 2.96
N MET A 246 -19.45 8.86 2.76
CA MET A 246 -20.67 9.43 3.36
C MET A 246 -20.59 9.48 4.89
N LEU A 247 -20.09 8.42 5.53
CA LEU A 247 -19.91 8.40 6.98
C LEU A 247 -18.78 9.33 7.43
N SER A 248 -17.68 9.35 6.68
CA SER A 248 -16.53 10.22 6.89
C SER A 248 -16.94 11.70 6.88
N GLU A 249 -17.74 12.12 5.90
CA GLU A 249 -18.27 13.48 5.77
C GLU A 249 -19.19 13.82 6.95
N SER A 250 -20.08 12.90 7.35
CA SER A 250 -20.95 13.04 8.52
C SER A 250 -20.14 13.27 9.81
N ILE A 251 -19.04 12.53 10.01
CA ILE A 251 -18.13 12.73 11.13
C ILE A 251 -17.45 14.11 11.06
N SER A 252 -16.97 14.53 9.88
CA SER A 252 -16.39 15.88 9.70
C SER A 252 -17.38 17.02 9.94
N GLU A 253 -18.69 16.78 9.77
CA GLU A 253 -19.76 17.74 10.09
C GLU A 253 -20.10 17.80 11.59
N GLY A 254 -19.43 17.01 12.43
CA GLY A 254 -19.62 16.95 13.88
C GLY A 254 -20.62 15.89 14.34
N GLU A 255 -21.05 14.98 13.45
CA GLU A 255 -21.85 13.84 13.87
C GLU A 255 -20.94 12.83 14.60
N GLN A 256 -21.35 12.41 15.80
CA GLN A 256 -20.64 11.45 16.67
C GLN A 256 -19.46 12.00 17.50
N ASP A 257 -19.18 13.31 17.50
CA ASP A 257 -18.10 13.93 18.29
C ASP A 257 -18.06 13.43 19.75
N GLU A 258 -19.22 13.42 20.41
CA GLU A 258 -19.34 13.06 21.83
C GLU A 258 -18.88 11.63 22.17
N VAL A 259 -18.82 10.73 21.18
CA VAL A 259 -18.52 9.30 21.37
C VAL A 259 -17.36 8.80 20.51
N LEU A 260 -16.77 9.65 19.67
CA LEU A 260 -15.78 9.26 18.67
C LEU A 260 -14.52 8.65 19.31
N ALA A 261 -14.01 9.28 20.37
CA ALA A 261 -12.88 8.78 21.14
C ALA A 261 -13.14 7.40 21.79
N GLU A 262 -14.36 7.19 22.30
CA GLU A 262 -14.76 5.91 22.91
C GLU A 262 -14.83 4.80 21.86
N LYS A 263 -15.42 5.11 20.69
CA LYS A 263 -15.50 4.21 19.55
C LYS A 263 -14.12 3.83 19.01
N TRP A 264 -13.21 4.78 18.88
CA TRP A 264 -11.84 4.52 18.46
C TRP A 264 -11.11 3.58 19.42
N LYS A 265 -11.27 3.80 20.73
CA LYS A 265 -10.69 2.92 21.75
C LYS A 265 -11.28 1.50 21.71
N ALA A 266 -12.56 1.35 21.41
CA ALA A 266 -13.19 0.05 21.21
C ALA A 266 -12.63 -0.64 19.95
N PHE A 267 -12.56 0.08 18.83
CA PHE A 267 -11.99 -0.38 17.57
C PHE A 267 -10.56 -0.91 17.70
N GLN A 268 -9.69 -0.21 18.42
CA GLN A 268 -8.30 -0.64 18.64
C GLN A 268 -8.19 -2.01 19.32
N LYS A 269 -9.18 -2.42 20.11
CA LYS A 269 -9.18 -3.77 20.70
C LYS A 269 -9.47 -4.84 19.64
N GLU A 270 -10.39 -4.56 18.73
CA GLU A 270 -10.70 -5.44 17.60
C GLU A 270 -9.58 -5.45 16.55
N TRP A 271 -8.90 -4.32 16.34
CA TRP A 271 -7.76 -4.19 15.43
C TRP A 271 -6.62 -5.18 15.77
N LYS A 272 -6.41 -5.48 17.05
CA LYS A 272 -5.39 -6.43 17.51
C LYS A 272 -5.55 -7.83 16.92
N ASP A 273 -6.78 -8.26 16.65
CA ASP A 273 -7.05 -9.57 16.01
C ASP A 273 -6.51 -9.61 14.56
N ARG A 274 -6.26 -8.46 13.93
CA ARG A 274 -5.73 -8.31 12.55
C ARG A 274 -4.29 -7.83 12.49
N GLU A 275 -3.66 -7.61 13.63
CA GLU A 275 -2.30 -7.03 13.71
C GLU A 275 -1.25 -7.89 12.98
N SER A 276 -1.39 -9.22 13.02
CA SER A 276 -0.47 -10.12 12.31
C SER A 276 -0.48 -9.89 10.80
N LEU A 277 -1.65 -9.66 10.20
CA LEU A 277 -1.76 -9.48 8.76
C LEU A 277 -1.23 -8.10 8.35
N ILE A 278 -1.59 -7.05 9.08
CA ILE A 278 -1.14 -5.70 8.74
C ILE A 278 0.36 -5.51 9.00
N ARG A 279 0.93 -6.25 9.97
CA ARG A 279 2.38 -6.37 10.14
C ARG A 279 3.03 -6.98 8.91
N ASN A 280 2.48 -8.06 8.36
CA ASN A 280 3.00 -8.68 7.14
C ASN A 280 2.92 -7.75 5.93
N PHE A 281 1.84 -6.99 5.81
CA PHE A 281 1.69 -5.92 4.82
C PHE A 281 2.79 -4.85 4.99
N LEU A 282 2.92 -4.23 6.17
CA LEU A 282 3.91 -3.18 6.42
C LEU A 282 5.35 -3.67 6.19
N LEU A 283 5.68 -4.90 6.62
CA LEU A 283 7.00 -5.46 6.36
C LEU A 283 7.25 -5.67 4.87
N ASN A 284 6.22 -5.99 4.08
CA ASN A 284 6.32 -6.04 2.63
C ASN A 284 6.63 -4.67 2.08
N GLU A 285 5.83 -3.65 2.39
CA GLU A 285 6.02 -2.29 1.88
C GLU A 285 7.38 -1.71 2.27
N ILE A 286 7.85 -1.96 3.50
CA ILE A 286 9.20 -1.54 3.91
C ILE A 286 10.28 -2.29 3.10
N PHE A 287 10.04 -3.56 2.75
CA PHE A 287 10.98 -4.33 1.94
C PHE A 287 10.97 -3.88 0.47
N SER A 288 9.81 -3.74 -0.17
CA SER A 288 9.69 -3.33 -1.58
C SER A 288 10.00 -1.86 -1.81
N ASP A 289 9.36 -0.97 -1.04
CA ASP A 289 9.17 0.43 -1.44
C ASP A 289 10.03 1.42 -0.68
N LEU A 290 10.64 1.03 0.44
CA LEU A 290 11.44 1.97 1.24
C LEU A 290 12.70 2.46 0.51
N LEU A 291 13.29 1.61 -0.36
CA LEU A 291 14.53 1.90 -1.06
C LEU A 291 14.33 1.89 -2.58
N SER A 292 14.96 2.84 -3.28
CA SER A 292 15.07 2.90 -4.73
C SER A 292 16.54 2.97 -5.20
N LEU A 293 16.79 2.98 -6.51
CA LEU A 293 18.13 3.05 -7.08
C LEU A 293 18.92 4.31 -6.68
N GLU A 294 18.24 5.44 -6.53
CA GLU A 294 18.83 6.74 -6.17
C GLU A 294 18.37 7.15 -4.77
N THR A 295 18.65 6.30 -3.78
CA THR A 295 18.22 6.55 -2.40
C THR A 295 19.17 7.50 -1.66
N ASP A 296 18.59 8.50 -1.02
CA ASP A 296 19.16 9.19 0.13
C ASP A 296 18.19 9.18 1.32
N ILE A 297 18.57 9.76 2.46
CA ILE A 297 17.73 9.72 3.67
C ILE A 297 16.42 10.50 3.49
N GLU A 298 16.44 11.58 2.69
CA GLU A 298 15.24 12.35 2.40
C GLU A 298 14.26 11.50 1.60
N ASN A 299 14.74 10.78 0.57
CA ASN A 299 13.92 9.82 -0.17
C ASN A 299 13.37 8.70 0.73
N ILE A 300 14.18 8.15 1.66
CA ILE A 300 13.70 7.13 2.62
C ILE A 300 12.60 7.68 3.54
N LEU A 301 12.74 8.92 4.01
CA LEU A 301 11.72 9.59 4.83
C LEU A 301 10.41 9.71 4.05
N LEU A 302 10.47 10.22 2.82
CA LEU A 302 9.30 10.37 1.95
C LEU A 302 8.61 9.04 1.67
N ARG A 303 9.38 7.98 1.40
CA ARG A 303 8.83 6.62 1.22
C ARG A 303 8.19 6.09 2.51
N LEU A 304 8.81 6.31 3.68
CA LEU A 304 8.23 5.91 4.96
C LEU A 304 6.92 6.66 5.25
N GLU A 305 6.87 7.96 4.96
CA GLU A 305 5.66 8.79 5.07
C GLU A 305 4.56 8.30 4.14
N TRP A 306 4.90 7.94 2.90
CA TRP A 306 3.96 7.35 1.94
C TRP A 306 3.39 6.01 2.42
N ILE A 307 4.26 5.09 2.87
CA ILE A 307 3.85 3.78 3.43
C ILE A 307 2.95 3.99 4.66
N THR A 308 3.26 5.00 5.47
CA THR A 308 2.46 5.33 6.67
C THR A 308 1.10 5.92 6.29
N LEU A 309 1.06 6.78 5.28
CA LEU A 309 -0.19 7.33 4.74
C LEU A 309 -1.11 6.21 4.24
N GLU A 310 -0.57 5.22 3.54
CA GLU A 310 -1.32 4.04 3.11
C GLU A 310 -1.85 3.23 4.30
N TYR A 311 -1.00 2.95 5.29
CA TYR A 311 -1.40 2.28 6.53
C TYR A 311 -2.53 3.02 7.26
N VAL A 312 -2.43 4.34 7.36
CA VAL A 312 -3.44 5.20 7.99
C VAL A 312 -4.76 5.16 7.22
N GLY A 313 -4.71 5.25 5.88
CA GLY A 313 -5.90 5.10 5.02
C GLY A 313 -6.57 3.73 5.17
N ILE A 314 -5.79 2.65 5.27
CA ILE A 314 -6.30 1.30 5.55
C ILE A 314 -6.98 1.27 6.93
N ARG A 315 -6.29 1.74 7.98
CA ARG A 315 -6.83 1.72 9.34
C ARG A 315 -8.12 2.54 9.47
N GLN A 316 -8.16 3.73 8.88
CA GLN A 316 -9.34 4.60 8.91
C GLN A 316 -10.50 3.99 8.11
N SER A 317 -10.26 3.45 6.91
CA SER A 317 -11.32 2.82 6.11
C SER A 317 -11.91 1.59 6.81
N VAL A 318 -11.09 0.80 7.51
CA VAL A 318 -11.55 -0.33 8.32
C VAL A 318 -12.33 0.15 9.55
N PHE A 319 -11.92 1.24 10.21
CA PHE A 319 -12.67 1.83 11.32
C PHE A 319 -14.07 2.29 10.87
N LEU A 320 -14.16 3.04 9.77
CA LEU A 320 -15.44 3.48 9.22
C LEU A 320 -16.32 2.29 8.82
N ARG A 321 -15.73 1.25 8.21
CA ARG A 321 -16.46 0.02 7.89
C ARG A 321 -16.98 -0.68 9.15
N TRP A 322 -16.16 -0.76 10.20
CA TRP A 322 -16.53 -1.34 11.48
C TRP A 322 -17.72 -0.60 12.13
N LEU A 323 -17.76 0.73 12.03
CA LEU A 323 -18.91 1.52 12.47
C LEU A 323 -20.17 1.21 11.64
N LEU A 324 -20.05 1.15 10.31
CA LEU A 324 -21.17 0.82 9.42
C LEU A 324 -21.72 -0.59 9.66
N ASP A 325 -20.85 -1.52 10.03
CA ASP A 325 -21.18 -2.92 10.30
C ASP A 325 -21.68 -3.14 11.74
N GLY A 326 -21.93 -2.06 12.49
CA GLY A 326 -22.58 -2.12 13.82
C GLY A 326 -21.63 -2.42 14.98
N GLU A 327 -20.34 -2.08 14.83
CA GLU A 327 -19.33 -2.18 15.89
C GLU A 327 -19.07 -3.63 16.35
N GLU A 328 -19.27 -4.60 15.44
CA GLU A 328 -19.04 -6.03 15.68
C GLU A 328 -17.55 -6.41 15.51
N LYS A 329 -17.24 -7.58 14.95
CA LYS A 329 -15.86 -7.99 14.65
C LYS A 329 -15.43 -7.52 13.29
N ILE A 330 -14.16 -7.15 13.14
CA ILE A 330 -13.56 -6.84 11.84
C ILE A 330 -13.52 -8.11 10.98
N SER A 331 -14.34 -8.15 9.93
CA SER A 331 -14.36 -9.25 8.98
C SER A 331 -13.05 -9.33 8.20
N TYR A 332 -12.63 -10.54 7.84
CA TYR A 332 -11.41 -10.73 7.06
C TYR A 332 -11.56 -10.14 5.65
N GLU A 333 -12.74 -10.32 5.07
CA GLU A 333 -13.06 -9.87 3.72
C GLU A 333 -13.02 -8.34 3.62
N SER A 334 -13.64 -7.62 4.55
CA SER A 334 -13.59 -6.15 4.58
C SER A 334 -12.17 -5.63 4.81
N PHE A 335 -11.40 -6.31 5.67
CA PHE A 335 -10.01 -5.95 5.96
C PHE A 335 -9.10 -6.12 4.75
N ARG A 336 -9.20 -7.28 4.07
CA ARG A 336 -8.48 -7.55 2.83
C ARG A 336 -8.84 -6.56 1.74
N ASP A 337 -10.13 -6.26 1.60
CA ASP A 337 -10.60 -5.31 0.59
C ASP A 337 -10.07 -3.90 0.86
N ALA A 338 -9.98 -3.48 2.13
CA ALA A 338 -9.35 -2.23 2.50
C ALA A 338 -7.87 -2.17 2.08
N ILE A 339 -7.07 -3.19 2.43
CA ILE A 339 -5.67 -3.26 1.98
C ILE A 339 -5.61 -3.15 0.45
N VAL A 340 -6.35 -4.01 -0.27
CA VAL A 340 -6.27 -4.07 -1.73
C VAL A 340 -6.68 -2.76 -2.40
N VAL A 341 -7.76 -2.12 -1.94
CA VAL A 341 -8.25 -0.87 -2.55
C VAL A 341 -7.29 0.27 -2.25
N LEU A 342 -6.87 0.44 -0.99
CA LEU A 342 -5.99 1.53 -0.62
C LEU A 342 -4.63 1.40 -1.31
N THR A 343 -4.01 0.21 -1.38
CA THR A 343 -2.78 -0.01 -2.16
C THR A 343 -2.94 0.33 -3.64
N ARG A 344 -4.11 0.06 -4.24
CA ARG A 344 -4.34 0.47 -5.65
C ARG A 344 -4.51 1.96 -5.79
N MET A 345 -5.02 2.64 -4.76
CA MET A 345 -5.16 4.10 -4.74
C MET A 345 -3.82 4.78 -4.49
N THR A 346 -2.89 4.13 -3.80
CA THR A 346 -1.58 4.68 -3.42
C THR A 346 -0.41 4.13 -4.23
N GLY A 347 -0.65 3.26 -5.21
CA GLY A 347 0.36 2.70 -6.11
C GLY A 347 0.87 3.70 -7.15
N TYR A 348 1.44 4.80 -6.67
CA TYR A 348 2.04 5.87 -7.47
C TYR A 348 3.52 5.63 -7.72
N GLU A 349 4.02 6.15 -8.85
CA GLU A 349 5.46 6.21 -9.10
C GLU A 349 6.10 7.33 -8.24
N GLU A 350 7.43 7.35 -8.10
CA GLU A 350 8.13 8.30 -7.23
C GLU A 350 7.82 9.77 -7.53
N GLU A 351 7.77 10.13 -8.82
CA GLU A 351 7.46 11.50 -9.26
C GLU A 351 6.04 11.91 -8.85
N ASP A 352 5.09 10.98 -8.91
CA ASP A 352 3.70 11.23 -8.54
C ASP A 352 3.51 11.32 -7.01
N ILE A 353 4.28 10.56 -6.23
CA ILE A 353 4.29 10.65 -4.76
C ILE A 353 4.73 12.05 -4.32
N MET A 354 5.85 12.54 -4.88
CA MET A 354 6.35 13.87 -4.57
C MET A 354 5.37 14.97 -4.96
N GLU A 355 4.80 14.88 -6.17
CA GLU A 355 3.79 15.84 -6.62
C GLU A 355 2.56 15.83 -5.70
N TYR A 356 2.08 14.66 -5.28
CA TYR A 356 0.98 14.55 -4.34
C TYR A 356 1.30 15.22 -3.00
N LEU A 357 2.48 14.92 -2.44
CA LEU A 357 2.88 15.45 -1.13
C LEU A 357 3.07 16.97 -1.16
N GLU A 358 3.68 17.52 -2.21
CA GLU A 358 3.85 18.97 -2.40
C GLU A 358 2.52 19.72 -2.56
N ASN A 359 1.52 19.10 -3.19
CA ASN A 359 0.21 19.70 -3.41
C ASN A 359 -0.72 19.59 -2.19
N SER A 360 -0.56 18.53 -1.39
CA SER A 360 -1.48 18.19 -0.30
C SER A 360 -1.00 18.68 1.06
N PHE A 361 0.32 18.85 1.26
CA PHE A 361 0.90 19.21 2.55
C PHE A 361 1.72 20.51 2.48
N GLN A 362 1.95 21.13 3.64
CA GLN A 362 2.79 22.33 3.73
C GLN A 362 4.26 22.07 3.38
N SER A 363 4.72 20.84 3.62
CA SER A 363 6.06 20.34 3.34
C SER A 363 5.95 18.86 2.96
N PRO A 364 6.69 18.38 1.94
CA PRO A 364 6.71 16.96 1.59
C PRO A 364 7.18 16.09 2.75
N ILE A 365 8.26 16.50 3.43
CA ILE A 365 8.70 15.89 4.69
C ILE A 365 7.89 16.48 5.84
N TRP A 366 7.23 15.63 6.60
CA TRP A 366 6.40 16.03 7.73
C TRP A 366 7.23 16.26 8.99
N GLU A 367 6.75 17.18 9.84
CA GLU A 367 7.28 17.24 11.20
C GLU A 367 6.85 16.00 11.98
N TRP A 368 7.76 15.50 12.84
CA TRP A 368 7.50 14.29 13.63
C TRP A 368 6.21 14.38 14.45
N GLY A 369 5.83 15.56 14.93
CA GLY A 369 4.58 15.76 15.66
C GLY A 369 3.32 15.49 14.83
N TYR A 370 3.33 15.82 13.54
CA TYR A 370 2.25 15.48 12.62
C TYR A 370 2.21 13.97 12.35
N PHE A 371 3.37 13.38 12.08
CA PHE A 371 3.49 11.92 11.94
C PHE A 371 2.97 11.16 13.19
N ALA A 372 3.24 11.70 14.39
CA ALA A 372 2.71 11.19 15.65
C ALA A 372 1.20 11.37 15.80
N LEU A 373 0.64 12.49 15.34
CA LEU A 373 -0.82 12.71 15.31
C LEU A 373 -1.52 11.60 14.54
N LEU A 374 -1.00 11.23 13.36
CA LEU A 374 -1.57 10.18 12.51
C LEU A 374 -1.50 8.80 13.14
N LEU A 375 -0.40 8.48 13.83
CA LEU A 375 -0.15 7.13 14.35
C LEU A 375 -0.62 6.91 15.78
N SER A 376 -0.95 7.98 16.51
CA SER A 376 -1.36 7.88 17.91
C SER A 376 -2.58 6.97 18.11
N SER A 377 -2.56 6.22 19.20
CA SER A 377 -3.75 5.48 19.67
C SER A 377 -4.65 6.34 20.58
N GLY A 378 -4.24 7.56 20.89
CA GLY A 378 -4.87 8.45 21.85
C GLY A 378 -4.48 8.14 23.30
N ILE A 379 -4.56 9.14 24.18
CA ILE A 379 -4.31 8.97 25.62
C ILE A 379 -5.44 8.15 26.27
N GLU A 380 -5.10 7.27 27.20
CA GLU A 380 -6.04 6.82 28.23
C GLU A 380 -6.21 7.93 29.27
N GLY A 381 -7.23 8.78 29.09
CA GLY A 381 -7.69 9.70 30.13
C GLY A 381 -8.18 8.97 31.38
#